data_AF-A0A8S2Y924-F1
#
_entry.id   AF-A0A8S2Y924-F1
#
_cell.length_a   1.000
_cell.length_b   1.000
_cell.length_c   1.000
_cell.angle_alpha   90.00
_cell.angle_beta   90.00
_cell.angle_gamma   90.00
#
_symmetry.space_group_name_H-M   'P 1'
#
loop_
_entity.id
_entity.type
_entity.pdbx_description
1 polymer ?
#
loop_
_entity_poly.entity_id
_entity_poly.type
_entity_poly.pdbx_seq_one_letter_code
_entity_poly.pdbx_strand_id
1 'polypeptide(L)'
;MPKSTKRKSQSLSARASTSSSKIRKEGEEEDIEYSEEELEEGELDTMSVEEEEEDDEEEFIPDTQDISFEEKIDISTIADLFELCKNQSGSRNLSALIYTLLRHLNTPWATIETLLTSIGAYNRKHAHKWAEIFVSGDLSTFTEDNRGGKQIDSFYDTYPDLEIEARAFAIQGCTQKSASFTAGDLTHFIDQKFYEITQSKKSDDNLIRSEQSCRLDKKIV
;
A
#
# COMPACT_ATOMS: atom_id res chain seq x y z
N MET A 1 -74.09 -34.49 -8.96
CA MET A 1 -74.14 -33.13 -8.37
C MET A 1 -73.01 -32.97 -7.37
N PRO A 2 -71.91 -32.28 -7.70
CA PRO A 2 -70.77 -32.15 -6.80
C PRO A 2 -70.88 -30.92 -5.89
N LYS A 3 -70.39 -31.08 -4.65
CA LYS A 3 -70.49 -30.12 -3.55
C LYS A 3 -69.42 -29.02 -3.67
N SER A 4 -69.88 -27.77 -3.54
CA SER A 4 -69.08 -26.55 -3.47
C SER A 4 -68.26 -26.49 -2.18
N THR A 5 -66.95 -26.27 -2.30
CA THR A 5 -66.04 -26.09 -1.16
C THR A 5 -65.48 -24.67 -1.18
N LYS A 6 -65.90 -23.83 -0.23
CA LYS A 6 -65.39 -22.47 -0.01
C LYS A 6 -63.98 -22.52 0.58
N ARG A 7 -63.00 -21.89 -0.09
CA ARG A 7 -61.68 -21.59 0.49
C ARG A 7 -61.70 -20.21 1.15
N LYS A 8 -61.35 -20.16 2.43
CA LYS A 8 -61.05 -18.95 3.22
C LYS A 8 -59.67 -18.42 2.83
N SER A 9 -59.60 -17.14 2.51
CA SER A 9 -58.36 -16.36 2.45
C SER A 9 -57.95 -15.97 3.87
N GLN A 10 -56.69 -16.24 4.24
CA GLN A 10 -56.04 -15.69 5.44
C GLN A 10 -54.93 -14.75 4.97
N SER A 11 -55.05 -13.48 5.35
CA SER A 11 -54.02 -12.46 5.18
C SER A 11 -53.00 -12.58 6.32
N LEU A 12 -51.74 -12.85 5.99
CA LEU A 12 -50.63 -12.77 6.94
C LEU A 12 -50.00 -11.38 6.84
N SER A 13 -50.11 -10.63 7.94
CA SER A 13 -49.44 -9.35 8.18
C SER A 13 -48.06 -9.64 8.77
N ALA A 14 -47.00 -9.26 8.06
CA ALA A 14 -45.62 -9.35 8.54
C ALA A 14 -45.24 -8.05 9.26
N ARG A 15 -44.93 -8.16 10.55
CA ARG A 15 -44.30 -7.10 11.36
C ARG A 15 -42.79 -7.10 11.08
N ALA A 16 -42.26 -5.98 10.62
CA ALA A 16 -40.84 -5.70 10.59
C ALA A 16 -40.36 -5.33 12.01
N SER A 17 -39.35 -6.04 12.51
CA SER A 17 -38.63 -5.70 13.74
C SER A 17 -37.21 -5.29 13.35
N THR A 18 -36.95 -3.98 13.33
CA THR A 18 -35.61 -3.41 13.20
C THR A 18 -34.92 -3.49 14.55
N SER A 19 -33.90 -4.35 14.64
CA SER A 19 -32.98 -4.41 15.78
C SER A 19 -31.77 -3.52 15.47
N SER A 20 -31.69 -2.37 16.15
CA SER A 20 -30.52 -1.49 16.10
C SER A 20 -29.49 -1.95 17.12
N SER A 21 -28.44 -2.63 16.67
CA SER A 21 -27.25 -2.93 17.48
C SER A 21 -26.29 -1.74 17.44
N LYS A 22 -26.12 -1.13 18.61
CA LYS A 22 -25.22 0.00 18.90
C LYS A 22 -23.83 -0.58 19.18
N ILE A 23 -22.92 -0.49 18.21
CA ILE A 23 -21.52 -0.91 18.37
C ILE A 23 -20.77 0.25 19.03
N ARG A 24 -20.31 0.05 20.28
CA ARG A 24 -19.32 0.89 20.94
C ARG A 24 -17.95 0.56 20.34
N LYS A 25 -17.25 1.56 19.82
CA LYS A 25 -15.81 1.50 19.59
C LYS A 25 -15.12 2.03 20.85
N GLU A 26 -14.46 1.15 21.58
CA GLU A 26 -13.42 1.52 22.54
C GLU A 26 -12.15 1.73 21.73
N GLY A 27 -11.58 2.93 21.84
CA GLY A 27 -10.29 3.27 21.24
C GLY A 27 -9.22 3.00 22.28
N GLU A 28 -8.32 2.07 21.97
CA GLU A 28 -7.04 1.92 22.64
C GLU A 28 -6.03 2.81 21.90
N GLU A 29 -5.61 3.89 22.55
CA GLU A 29 -4.45 4.68 22.16
C GLU A 29 -3.22 3.92 22.67
N GLU A 30 -2.46 3.30 21.76
CA GLU A 30 -1.13 2.76 22.08
C GLU A 30 -0.11 3.88 21.99
N ASP A 31 0.40 4.30 23.15
CA ASP A 31 1.56 5.19 23.29
C ASP A 31 2.81 4.44 22.82
N ILE A 32 3.39 4.89 21.69
CA ILE A 32 4.68 4.39 21.20
C ILE A 32 5.79 5.19 21.91
N GLU A 33 6.33 4.59 22.96
CA GLU A 33 7.51 5.06 23.69
C GLU A 33 8.77 4.76 22.83
N TYR A 34 9.42 5.81 22.33
CA TYR A 34 10.69 5.68 21.61
C TYR A 34 11.84 5.66 22.63
N SER A 35 12.55 4.53 22.70
CA SER A 35 13.80 4.43 23.46
C SER A 35 14.92 5.18 22.72
N GLU A 36 15.46 6.23 23.34
CA GLU A 36 16.72 6.85 22.96
C GLU A 36 17.85 5.84 23.20
N GLU A 37 18.33 5.18 22.15
CA GLU A 37 19.59 4.44 22.20
C GLU A 37 20.75 5.43 22.10
N GLU A 38 21.50 5.55 23.19
CA GLU A 38 22.74 6.29 23.32
C GLU A 38 23.78 5.73 22.32
N LEU A 39 24.18 6.58 21.35
CA LEU A 39 25.30 6.30 20.45
C LEU A 39 26.60 6.49 21.24
N GLU A 40 27.26 5.39 21.60
CA GLU A 40 28.64 5.38 22.10
C GLU A 40 29.57 5.99 21.05
N GLU A 41 30.11 7.17 21.36
CA GLU A 41 31.18 7.83 20.61
C GLU A 41 32.46 6.99 20.71
N GLY A 42 32.78 6.26 19.65
CA GLY A 42 34.08 5.63 19.49
C GLY A 42 35.15 6.67 19.16
N GLU A 43 36.09 6.88 20.10
CA GLU A 43 37.32 7.65 19.91
C GLU A 43 38.09 7.11 18.69
N LEU A 44 38.18 7.93 17.64
CA LEU A 44 38.92 7.61 16.43
C LEU A 44 40.33 8.18 16.58
N ASP A 45 41.28 7.28 16.82
CA ASP A 45 42.71 7.54 17.00
C ASP A 45 43.29 8.19 15.73
N THR A 46 43.60 9.49 15.81
CA THR A 46 44.17 10.27 14.71
C THR A 46 45.65 9.93 14.56
N MET A 47 45.99 9.10 13.57
CA MET A 47 47.35 8.96 13.08
C MET A 47 47.84 10.30 12.51
N SER A 48 48.81 10.91 13.18
CA SER A 48 49.56 12.07 12.69
C SER A 48 50.43 11.65 11.50
N VAL A 49 50.00 12.01 10.30
CA VAL A 49 50.80 11.98 9.08
C VAL A 49 51.63 13.27 9.07
N GLU A 50 52.96 13.12 9.11
CA GLU A 50 53.89 14.22 8.87
C GLU A 50 53.84 14.52 7.36
N GLU A 51 53.19 15.62 6.98
CA GLU A 51 53.15 16.11 5.60
C GLU A 51 54.42 16.93 5.33
N GLU A 52 55.18 16.50 4.31
CA GLU A 52 56.30 17.25 3.74
C GLU A 52 55.72 18.41 2.93
N GLU A 53 56.08 19.65 3.29
CA GLU A 53 55.68 20.89 2.60
C GLU A 53 56.34 20.96 1.21
N GLU A 54 55.63 20.53 0.17
CA GLU A 54 55.93 20.90 -1.22
C GLU A 54 55.22 22.23 -1.54
N ASP A 55 56.02 23.30 -1.72
CA ASP A 55 55.62 24.63 -2.20
C ASP A 55 55.09 24.52 -3.65
N ASP A 56 53.83 24.13 -3.81
CA ASP A 56 53.09 24.26 -5.06
C ASP A 56 52.49 25.68 -5.15
N GLU A 57 52.95 26.45 -6.14
CA GLU A 57 52.40 27.75 -6.51
C GLU A 57 50.92 27.58 -6.93
N GLU A 58 50.00 27.71 -5.97
CA GLU A 58 48.55 27.66 -6.21
C GLU A 58 48.14 28.74 -7.22
N GLU A 59 47.81 28.31 -8.45
CA GLU A 59 47.09 29.14 -9.40
C GLU A 59 45.78 29.58 -8.76
N PHE A 60 45.63 30.88 -8.55
CA PHE A 60 44.40 31.53 -8.10
C PHE A 60 43.29 31.29 -9.13
N ILE A 61 42.54 30.19 -8.96
CA ILE A 61 41.29 29.95 -9.68
C ILE A 61 40.28 30.96 -9.13
N PRO A 62 39.82 31.93 -9.94
CA PRO A 62 38.86 32.91 -9.46
C PRO A 62 37.60 32.19 -9.02
N ASP A 63 37.19 32.42 -7.76
CA ASP A 63 35.93 31.99 -7.15
C ASP A 63 34.81 32.09 -8.20
N THR A 64 34.48 30.96 -8.81
CA THR A 64 33.25 30.84 -9.58
C THR A 64 32.16 30.97 -8.54
N GLN A 65 31.57 32.15 -8.46
CA GLN A 65 30.42 32.45 -7.59
C GLN A 65 29.54 31.21 -7.50
N ASP A 66 29.46 30.64 -6.29
CA ASP A 66 28.60 29.51 -5.98
C ASP A 66 27.15 29.94 -6.19
N ILE A 67 26.70 29.87 -7.45
CA ILE A 67 25.30 30.01 -7.82
C ILE A 67 24.60 28.89 -7.07
N SER A 68 23.81 29.28 -6.08
CA SER A 68 23.10 28.37 -5.20
C SER A 68 22.28 27.37 -6.03
N PHE A 69 22.23 26.11 -5.61
CA PHE A 69 21.49 25.04 -6.29
C PHE A 69 20.02 25.43 -6.58
N GLU A 70 19.46 26.26 -5.71
CA GLU A 70 18.10 26.80 -5.77
C GLU A 70 17.89 27.73 -6.97
N GLU A 71 18.92 28.46 -7.42
CA GLU A 71 18.85 29.35 -8.60
C GLU A 71 18.98 28.60 -9.93
N LYS A 72 19.56 27.39 -9.92
CA LYS A 72 19.73 26.57 -11.12
C LYS A 72 18.50 25.72 -11.45
N ILE A 73 17.63 25.52 -10.47
CA ILE A 73 16.48 24.62 -10.58
C ILE A 73 15.20 25.41 -10.72
N ASP A 74 14.50 25.16 -11.82
CA ASP A 74 13.13 25.65 -12.00
C ASP A 74 12.16 24.80 -11.17
N ILE A 75 11.96 25.24 -9.94
CA ILE A 75 11.04 24.62 -8.97
C ILE A 75 9.62 24.55 -9.54
N SER A 76 9.19 25.53 -10.34
CA SER A 76 7.85 25.54 -10.93
C SER A 76 7.66 24.37 -11.89
N THR A 77 8.63 24.15 -12.78
CA THR A 77 8.59 23.03 -13.71
C THR A 77 8.63 21.69 -12.99
N ILE A 78 9.40 21.56 -11.90
CA ILE A 78 9.43 20.33 -11.10
C ILE A 78 8.09 20.11 -10.40
N ALA A 79 7.47 21.16 -9.86
CA ALA A 79 6.16 21.06 -9.21
C ALA A 79 5.07 20.60 -10.19
N ASP A 80 5.05 21.18 -11.39
CA ASP A 80 4.11 20.77 -12.45
C ASP A 80 4.32 19.31 -12.86
N LEU A 81 5.59 18.90 -13.04
CA LEU A 81 5.93 17.51 -13.34
C LEU A 81 5.52 16.57 -12.20
N PHE A 82 5.72 16.97 -10.95
CA PHE A 82 5.33 16.21 -9.77
C PHE A 82 3.82 15.98 -9.76
N GLU A 83 3.02 17.01 -9.98
CA GLU A 83 1.55 16.89 -9.99
C GLU A 83 1.05 16.02 -11.15
N LEU A 84 1.71 16.08 -12.32
CA LEU A 84 1.41 15.19 -13.45
C LEU A 84 1.68 13.71 -13.12
N CYS A 85 2.83 13.43 -12.50
CA CYS A 85 3.24 12.06 -12.15
C CYS A 85 2.48 11.49 -10.95
N LYS A 86 2.02 12.34 -10.04
CA LYS A 86 1.35 11.96 -8.79
C LYS A 86 0.14 11.05 -9.01
N ASN A 87 -0.60 11.23 -10.10
CA ASN A 87 -1.76 10.41 -10.44
C ASN A 87 -1.40 8.97 -10.84
N GLN A 88 -0.18 8.73 -11.30
CA GLN A 88 0.26 7.41 -11.76
C GLN A 88 1.05 6.65 -10.69
N SER A 89 2.00 7.34 -10.05
CA SER A 89 2.95 6.70 -9.13
C SER A 89 2.61 6.91 -7.66
N GLY A 90 1.64 7.78 -7.35
CA GLY A 90 1.33 8.20 -5.98
C GLY A 90 2.34 9.22 -5.44
N SER A 91 1.84 10.19 -4.66
CA SER A 91 2.68 11.24 -4.05
C SER A 91 3.79 10.67 -3.16
N ARG A 92 3.52 9.53 -2.49
CA ARG A 92 4.48 8.86 -1.59
C ARG A 92 5.74 8.44 -2.31
N ASN A 93 5.58 7.70 -3.40
CA ASN A 93 6.69 7.12 -4.13
C ASN A 93 7.55 8.23 -4.75
N LEU A 94 6.90 9.24 -5.33
CA LEU A 94 7.60 10.40 -5.90
C LEU A 94 8.34 11.20 -4.82
N SER A 95 7.73 11.41 -3.65
CA SER A 95 8.38 12.13 -2.55
C SER A 95 9.62 11.39 -2.03
N ALA A 96 9.54 10.06 -1.88
CA ALA A 96 10.67 9.24 -1.46
C ALA A 96 11.80 9.23 -2.51
N LEU A 97 11.45 9.17 -3.81
CA LEU A 97 12.43 9.22 -4.91
C LEU A 97 13.13 10.58 -4.99
N ILE A 98 12.38 11.69 -4.93
CA ILE A 98 12.97 13.03 -4.94
C ILE A 98 13.85 13.23 -3.71
N TYR A 99 13.39 12.78 -2.54
CA TYR A 99 14.17 12.84 -1.31
C TYR A 99 15.48 12.05 -1.42
N THR A 100 15.44 10.80 -1.90
CA THR A 100 16.65 9.97 -2.07
C THR A 100 17.63 10.58 -3.07
N LEU A 101 17.13 11.15 -4.17
CA LEU A 101 17.95 11.86 -5.16
C LEU A 101 18.64 13.09 -4.54
N LEU A 102 17.90 13.93 -3.80
CA LEU A 102 18.47 15.11 -3.16
C LEU A 102 19.50 14.74 -2.08
N ARG A 103 19.27 13.65 -1.33
CA ARG A 103 20.26 13.12 -0.37
C ARG A 103 21.51 12.62 -1.09
N HIS A 104 21.36 11.96 -2.25
CA HIS A 104 22.49 11.52 -3.06
C HIS A 104 23.34 12.69 -3.58
N LEU A 105 22.70 13.83 -3.88
CA LEU A 105 23.36 15.09 -4.25
C LEU A 105 23.93 15.86 -3.05
N ASN A 106 23.99 15.26 -1.85
CA ASN A 106 24.45 15.88 -0.61
C ASN A 106 23.71 17.19 -0.26
N THR A 107 22.45 17.33 -0.68
CA THR A 107 21.68 18.54 -0.38
C THR A 107 21.41 18.66 1.14
N PRO A 108 21.59 19.85 1.74
CA PRO A 108 21.30 20.08 3.15
C PRO A 108 19.84 19.78 3.50
N TRP A 109 19.60 19.26 4.70
CA TRP A 109 18.27 18.87 5.17
C TRP A 109 17.24 20.00 5.14
N ALA A 110 17.65 21.24 5.43
CA ALA A 110 16.77 22.40 5.39
C ALA A 110 16.29 22.71 3.97
N THR A 111 17.19 22.68 2.98
CA THR A 111 16.86 22.88 1.56
C THR A 111 15.93 21.79 1.04
N ILE A 112 16.14 20.54 1.43
CA ILE A 112 15.27 19.42 1.07
C ILE A 112 13.83 19.67 1.56
N GLU A 113 13.67 20.14 2.79
CA GLU A 113 12.34 20.42 3.34
C GLU A 113 11.64 21.55 2.58
N THR A 114 12.35 22.64 2.31
CA THR A 114 11.83 23.77 1.54
C THR A 114 11.41 23.34 0.14
N LEU A 115 12.24 22.54 -0.55
CA LEU A 115 11.98 22.04 -1.90
C LEU A 115 10.80 21.07 -1.91
N LEU A 116 10.77 20.07 -1.02
CA LEU A 116 9.65 19.12 -0.95
C LEU A 116 8.33 19.83 -0.63
N THR A 117 8.36 20.82 0.26
CA THR A 117 7.16 21.58 0.61
C THR A 117 6.71 22.47 -0.55
N SER A 118 7.63 23.09 -1.29
CA SER A 118 7.29 23.96 -2.41
C SER A 118 6.66 23.22 -3.60
N ILE A 119 7.05 21.96 -3.83
CA ILE A 119 6.47 21.11 -4.88
C ILE A 119 5.18 20.37 -4.44
N GLY A 120 4.74 20.53 -3.18
CA GLY A 120 3.58 19.82 -2.63
C GLY A 120 3.82 18.33 -2.35
N ALA A 121 5.08 17.92 -2.16
CA ALA A 121 5.47 16.58 -1.75
C ALA A 121 5.30 16.39 -0.23
N TYR A 122 5.56 15.17 0.25
CA TYR A 122 5.56 14.90 1.69
C TYR A 122 6.67 15.67 2.41
N ASN A 123 6.42 16.00 3.68
CA ASN A 123 7.44 16.59 4.52
C ASN A 123 8.68 15.69 4.64
N ARG A 124 9.82 16.29 4.99
CA ARG A 124 11.11 15.59 5.04
C ARG A 124 11.07 14.32 5.90
N LYS A 125 10.37 14.35 7.04
CA LYS A 125 10.31 13.23 7.98
C LYS A 125 9.60 12.03 7.37
N HIS A 126 8.48 12.27 6.68
CA HIS A 126 7.74 11.21 6.00
C HIS A 126 8.51 10.70 4.77
N ALA A 127 9.07 11.60 3.96
CA ALA A 127 9.86 11.21 2.80
C ALA A 127 11.09 10.38 3.20
N HIS A 128 11.76 10.74 4.30
CA HIS A 128 12.87 9.98 4.87
C HIS A 128 12.44 8.59 5.33
N LYS A 129 11.37 8.48 6.14
CA LYS A 129 10.83 7.17 6.58
C LYS A 129 10.53 6.25 5.39
N TRP A 130 9.89 6.78 4.35
CA TRP A 130 9.56 5.99 3.17
C TRP A 130 10.79 5.64 2.33
N ALA A 131 11.79 6.52 2.29
CA ALA A 131 13.08 6.22 1.68
C ALA A 131 13.83 5.11 2.41
N GLU A 132 13.80 5.06 3.74
CA GLU A 132 14.40 3.97 4.52
C GLU A 132 13.73 2.63 4.24
N ILE A 133 12.39 2.60 4.18
CA ILE A 133 11.63 1.39 3.82
C ILE A 133 11.96 0.95 2.38
N PHE A 134 12.12 1.90 1.47
CA PHE A 134 12.52 1.60 0.09
C PHE A 134 13.93 1.00 0.03
N VAL A 135 14.89 1.58 0.75
CA VAL A 135 16.28 1.12 0.80
C VAL A 135 16.42 -0.22 1.53
N SER A 136 15.58 -0.50 2.53
CA SER A 136 15.56 -1.80 3.22
C SER A 136 15.04 -2.95 2.35
N GLY A 137 14.45 -2.64 1.19
CA GLY A 137 13.92 -3.62 0.24
C GLY A 137 12.55 -4.17 0.62
N ASP A 138 11.88 -3.61 1.63
CA ASP A 138 10.51 -3.97 2.00
C ASP A 138 9.50 -3.30 1.05
N LEU A 139 9.43 -3.85 -0.16
CA LEU A 139 8.55 -3.36 -1.21
C LEU A 139 7.07 -3.53 -0.86
N SER A 140 6.72 -4.56 -0.08
CA SER A 140 5.36 -4.77 0.45
C SER A 140 4.90 -3.56 1.25
N THR A 141 5.64 -3.20 2.29
CA THR A 141 5.31 -2.04 3.12
C THR A 141 5.38 -0.73 2.33
N PHE A 142 6.33 -0.62 1.39
CA PHE A 142 6.45 0.56 0.55
C PHE A 142 5.25 0.76 -0.39
N THR A 143 4.69 -0.32 -0.95
CA THR A 143 3.60 -0.25 -1.92
C THR A 143 2.21 -0.26 -1.26
N GLU A 144 2.05 -0.96 -0.14
CA GLU A 144 0.79 -1.03 0.59
C GLU A 144 0.58 0.25 1.40
N ASP A 145 -0.32 1.13 0.95
CA ASP A 145 -0.78 2.25 1.77
C ASP A 145 -1.86 1.75 2.75
N ASN A 146 -1.41 1.24 3.89
CA ASN A 146 -2.31 0.72 4.93
C ASN A 146 -3.08 1.83 5.69
N ARG A 147 -3.01 3.10 5.27
CA ARG A 147 -3.73 4.22 5.89
C ARG A 147 -5.19 4.30 5.44
N GLY A 148 -5.99 3.28 5.74
CA GLY A 148 -7.46 3.38 5.80
C GLY A 148 -8.19 3.88 4.55
N GLY A 149 -7.49 4.08 3.42
CA GLY A 149 -8.11 4.19 2.12
C GLY A 149 -8.82 2.88 1.84
N LYS A 150 -9.96 2.94 1.14
CA LYS A 150 -10.58 1.75 0.56
C LYS A 150 -9.47 1.01 -0.17
N GLN A 151 -8.98 -0.11 0.39
CA GLN A 151 -8.17 -1.03 -0.39
C GLN A 151 -8.94 -1.25 -1.69
N ILE A 152 -8.24 -1.26 -2.83
CA ILE A 152 -8.82 -1.52 -4.15
C ILE A 152 -9.91 -2.54 -3.94
N ASP A 153 -11.17 -2.16 -4.25
CA ASP A 153 -12.36 -2.90 -3.83
C ASP A 153 -12.05 -4.38 -3.99
N SER A 154 -12.01 -5.11 -2.87
CA SER A 154 -11.53 -6.48 -2.90
C SER A 154 -12.36 -7.22 -3.94
N PHE A 155 -11.81 -8.26 -4.55
CA PHE A 155 -12.53 -9.01 -5.59
C PHE A 155 -13.96 -9.39 -5.13
N TYR A 156 -14.13 -9.68 -3.85
CA TYR A 156 -15.43 -10.00 -3.25
C TYR A 156 -16.29 -8.78 -2.88
N ASP A 157 -15.70 -7.59 -2.67
CA ASP A 157 -16.48 -6.35 -2.54
C ASP A 157 -17.21 -6.01 -3.86
N THR A 158 -16.61 -6.36 -4.99
CA THR A 158 -17.23 -6.19 -6.32
C THR A 158 -18.22 -7.33 -6.63
N TYR A 159 -17.98 -8.53 -6.09
CA TYR A 159 -18.79 -9.73 -6.34
C TYR A 159 -19.17 -10.46 -5.04
N PRO A 160 -20.07 -9.88 -4.21
CA PRO A 160 -20.41 -10.45 -2.90
C PRO A 160 -21.14 -11.79 -3.02
N ASP A 161 -21.98 -11.96 -4.06
CA ASP A 161 -22.68 -13.22 -4.30
C ASP A 161 -21.70 -14.37 -4.59
N LEU A 162 -20.61 -14.06 -5.30
CA LEU A 162 -19.55 -15.01 -5.62
C LEU A 162 -18.81 -15.45 -4.35
N GLU A 163 -18.60 -14.55 -3.38
CA GLU A 163 -18.01 -14.90 -2.09
C GLU A 163 -18.88 -15.89 -1.32
N ILE A 164 -20.18 -15.63 -1.25
CA ILE A 164 -21.15 -16.45 -0.52
C ILE A 164 -21.19 -17.86 -1.13
N GLU A 165 -21.26 -17.96 -2.46
CA GLU A 165 -21.27 -19.24 -3.16
C GLU A 165 -19.94 -20.00 -3.00
N ALA A 166 -18.81 -19.31 -3.15
CA ALA A 166 -17.48 -19.91 -2.98
C ALA A 166 -17.29 -20.45 -1.55
N ARG A 167 -17.76 -19.71 -0.55
CA ARG A 167 -17.73 -20.13 0.86
C ARG A 167 -18.61 -21.36 1.10
N ALA A 168 -19.83 -21.37 0.55
CA ALA A 168 -20.72 -22.52 0.66
C ALA A 168 -20.12 -23.78 -0.01
N PHE A 169 -19.53 -23.62 -1.19
CA PHE A 169 -18.84 -24.69 -1.91
C PHE A 169 -17.65 -25.24 -1.11
N ALA A 170 -16.82 -24.38 -0.54
CA ALA A 170 -15.71 -24.80 0.30
C ALA A 170 -16.15 -25.57 1.56
N ILE A 171 -17.19 -25.09 2.25
CA ILE A 171 -17.76 -25.80 3.42
C ILE A 171 -18.30 -27.17 3.00
N GLN A 172 -18.98 -27.26 1.86
CA GLN A 172 -19.50 -28.52 1.34
C GLN A 172 -18.38 -29.49 0.97
N GLY A 173 -17.28 -29.01 0.38
CA GLY A 173 -16.10 -29.83 0.08
C GLY A 173 -15.42 -30.37 1.34
N CYS A 174 -15.20 -29.49 2.33
CA CYS A 174 -14.52 -29.83 3.58
C CYS A 174 -15.35 -30.73 4.52
N THR A 175 -16.67 -30.75 4.38
CA THR A 175 -17.55 -31.62 5.19
C THR A 175 -17.62 -33.06 4.67
N GLN A 176 -17.04 -33.35 3.50
CA GLN A 176 -16.98 -34.71 2.97
C GLN A 176 -15.99 -35.57 3.76
N LYS A 177 -16.32 -36.86 3.92
CA LYS A 177 -15.45 -37.83 4.61
C LYS A 177 -14.12 -38.09 3.89
N SER A 178 -14.03 -37.77 2.60
CA SER A 178 -12.92 -38.14 1.72
C SER A 178 -11.73 -37.17 1.74
N ALA A 179 -11.79 -36.03 2.44
CA ALA A 179 -10.69 -35.04 2.53
C ALA A 179 -9.96 -34.76 1.19
N SER A 180 -10.71 -34.79 0.09
CA SER A 180 -10.17 -34.68 -1.28
C SER A 180 -10.27 -33.27 -1.85
N PHE A 181 -10.91 -32.37 -1.11
CA PHE A 181 -11.11 -30.99 -1.52
C PHE A 181 -9.79 -30.22 -1.54
N THR A 182 -9.47 -29.62 -2.68
CA THR A 182 -8.25 -28.84 -2.89
C THR A 182 -8.56 -27.37 -3.14
N ALA A 183 -7.54 -26.51 -2.99
CA ALA A 183 -7.67 -25.10 -3.35
C ALA A 183 -7.96 -24.91 -4.85
N GLY A 184 -7.40 -25.78 -5.70
CA GLY A 184 -7.69 -25.79 -7.15
C GLY A 184 -9.17 -25.99 -7.46
N ASP A 185 -9.87 -26.87 -6.73
CA ASP A 185 -11.32 -27.07 -6.91
C ASP A 185 -12.09 -25.77 -6.65
N LEU A 186 -11.72 -25.04 -5.58
CA LEU A 186 -12.32 -23.75 -5.24
C LEU A 186 -12.01 -22.69 -6.31
N THR A 187 -10.78 -22.67 -6.81
CA THR A 187 -10.37 -21.71 -7.84
C THR A 187 -11.13 -21.92 -9.15
N HIS A 188 -11.29 -23.17 -9.60
CA HIS A 188 -12.07 -23.49 -10.79
C HIS A 188 -13.55 -23.15 -10.61
N PHE A 189 -14.11 -23.38 -9.42
CA PHE A 189 -15.48 -22.98 -9.10
C PHE A 189 -15.67 -21.46 -9.20
N ILE A 190 -14.77 -20.67 -8.60
CA ILE A 190 -14.82 -19.21 -8.65
C ILE A 190 -14.71 -18.71 -10.10
N ASP A 191 -13.77 -19.27 -10.87
CA ASP A 191 -13.57 -18.91 -12.27
C ASP A 191 -14.85 -19.12 -13.10
N GLN A 192 -15.44 -20.31 -13.00
CA GLN A 192 -16.69 -20.62 -13.69
C GLN A 192 -17.82 -19.65 -13.28
N LYS A 193 -17.99 -19.44 -11.97
CA LYS A 193 -19.06 -18.59 -11.44
C LYS A 193 -18.92 -17.12 -11.81
N PHE A 194 -17.71 -16.61 -11.88
CA PHE A 194 -17.48 -15.25 -12.35
C PHE A 194 -17.94 -15.06 -13.80
N TYR A 195 -17.61 -15.99 -14.70
CA TYR A 195 -18.05 -15.91 -16.11
C TYR A 195 -19.57 -16.08 -16.25
N GLU A 196 -20.19 -16.89 -15.39
CA GLU A 196 -21.66 -17.00 -15.30
C GLU A 196 -22.31 -15.65 -14.90
N ILE A 197 -21.78 -14.98 -13.87
CA ILE A 197 -22.33 -13.72 -13.34
C ILE A 197 -22.10 -12.55 -14.31
N THR A 198 -20.89 -12.45 -14.87
CA THR A 198 -20.51 -11.34 -15.76
C THR A 198 -21.00 -11.52 -17.20
N GLN A 199 -21.55 -12.70 -17.53
CA GLN A 199 -21.95 -13.09 -18.89
C GLN A 199 -20.83 -12.95 -19.94
N SER A 200 -19.58 -12.98 -19.48
CA SER A 200 -18.42 -12.87 -20.34
C SER A 200 -17.97 -14.26 -20.81
N LYS A 201 -17.43 -14.34 -22.02
CA LYS A 201 -16.82 -15.57 -22.52
C LYS A 201 -15.35 -15.59 -22.12
N LYS A 202 -14.91 -16.71 -21.57
CA LYS A 202 -13.50 -16.96 -21.27
C LYS A 202 -12.67 -16.88 -22.56
N SER A 203 -11.77 -15.90 -22.64
CA SER A 203 -10.87 -15.71 -23.79
C SER A 203 -9.61 -16.56 -23.66
N ASP A 204 -9.10 -16.68 -22.45
CA ASP A 204 -7.80 -17.28 -22.15
C ASP A 204 -7.96 -18.38 -21.09
N ASP A 205 -7.05 -19.35 -21.05
CA ASP A 205 -7.04 -20.43 -20.05
C ASP A 205 -6.67 -19.95 -18.64
N ASN A 206 -6.34 -18.67 -18.49
CA ASN A 206 -5.99 -18.06 -17.21
C ASN A 206 -7.18 -18.07 -16.24
N LEU A 207 -6.89 -18.33 -14.96
CA LEU A 207 -7.86 -18.27 -13.87
C LEU A 207 -7.98 -16.84 -13.36
N ILE A 208 -9.20 -16.40 -13.07
CA ILE A 208 -9.47 -15.04 -12.53
C ILE A 208 -8.86 -14.85 -11.15
N ARG A 209 -8.69 -15.94 -10.40
CA ARG A 209 -7.99 -15.97 -9.11
C ARG A 209 -6.94 -17.06 -9.16
N SER A 210 -5.77 -16.80 -8.57
CA SER A 210 -4.73 -17.82 -8.46
C SER A 210 -5.11 -18.83 -7.37
N GLU A 211 -4.65 -20.07 -7.51
CA GLU A 211 -4.80 -21.09 -6.46
C GLU A 211 -4.20 -20.62 -5.13
N GLN A 212 -3.09 -19.88 -5.19
CA GLN A 212 -2.46 -19.29 -4.01
C GLN A 212 -3.39 -18.32 -3.27
N SER A 213 -4.22 -17.56 -3.99
CA SER A 213 -5.19 -16.65 -3.37
C SER A 213 -6.38 -17.35 -2.72
N CYS A 214 -6.60 -18.64 -3.04
CA CYS A 214 -7.66 -19.48 -2.49
C CYS A 214 -7.17 -20.37 -1.34
N ARG A 215 -5.87 -20.36 -1.04
CA ARG A 215 -5.27 -21.14 0.05
C ARG A 215 -5.53 -20.47 1.40
N LEU A 216 -6.39 -21.09 2.20
CA LEU A 216 -6.68 -20.67 3.57
C LEU A 216 -5.56 -21.02 4.57
N ASP A 217 -4.64 -21.91 4.18
CA ASP A 217 -3.58 -22.43 5.04
C ASP A 217 -2.31 -21.58 5.03
N LYS A 218 -2.15 -20.70 4.05
CA LYS A 218 -1.08 -19.70 4.03
C LYS A 218 -1.58 -18.46 4.74
N LYS A 219 -0.98 -18.13 5.89
CA LYS A 219 -1.04 -16.75 6.38
C LYS A 219 -0.50 -15.87 5.26
N ILE A 220 -1.31 -14.91 4.82
CA ILE A 220 -0.82 -13.75 4.09
C ILE A 220 0.13 -13.07 5.10
N VAL A 221 1.43 -13.26 4.89
CA VAL A 221 2.49 -12.53 5.58
C VAL A 221 2.81 -11.33 4.71
#